data_AF-A0A9E0JVC7-F1
#
_entry.id   AF-A0A9E0JVC7-F1
#
_cell.length_a   1.000
_cell.length_b   1.000
_cell.length_c   1.000
_cell.angle_alpha   90.00
_cell.angle_beta   90.00
_cell.angle_gamma   90.00
#
_symmetry.space_group_name_H-M   'P 1'
#
loop_
_entity.id
_entity.type
_entity.pdbx_description
1 polymer ?
#
loop_
_entity_poly.entity_id
_entity_poly.type
_entity_poly.pdbx_seq_one_letter_code
_entity_poly.pdbx_strand_id
1 'polypeptide(L)' 'MVDDERFPLRAGETPVLRPVRFRTLGCYPLTGAVESSATTLPDIIREMLLTRTSERQGRAIDHDQSGSMEKKKIEGYF' A
#
# COMPACT_ATOMS: atom_id res chain seq x y z
N MET A 1 9.43 2.84 -8.38
CA MET A 1 10.51 1.89 -8.65
C MET A 1 11.77 2.35 -7.93
N VAL A 2 12.81 1.51 -7.86
CA VAL A 2 14.07 1.80 -7.14
C VAL A 2 14.80 3.02 -7.73
N ASP A 3 14.55 3.31 -9.00
CA ASP A 3 15.08 4.39 -9.83
C ASP A 3 14.11 5.58 -9.98
N ASP A 4 13.14 5.71 -9.08
CA ASP A 4 12.09 6.73 -9.15
C ASP A 4 12.31 7.85 -8.11
N GLU A 5 12.46 9.09 -8.58
CA GLU A 5 12.69 10.28 -7.74
C GLU A 5 11.58 10.53 -6.72
N ARG A 6 10.38 9.96 -6.91
CA ARG A 6 9.26 10.10 -5.97
C ARG A 6 9.44 9.28 -4.70
N PHE A 7 10.32 8.28 -4.69
CA PHE A 7 10.58 7.43 -3.52
C PHE A 7 12.06 7.04 -3.43
N PRO A 8 12.95 8.00 -3.14
CA PRO A 8 14.37 7.74 -3.05
C PRO A 8 14.69 6.89 -1.81
N LEU A 9 15.60 5.94 -1.97
CA LEU A 9 16.15 5.17 -0.86
C LEU A 9 17.02 6.06 0.02
N ARG A 10 17.00 5.81 1.33
CA ARG A 10 17.89 6.50 2.26
C ARG A 10 19.33 6.02 2.09
N ALA A 11 20.30 6.81 2.56
CA ALA A 11 21.71 6.42 2.52
C ALA A 11 21.92 5.06 3.23
N GLY A 12 22.51 4.10 2.52
CA GLY A 12 22.75 2.74 3.01
C GLY A 12 21.56 1.78 2.90
N GLU A 13 20.40 2.24 2.43
CA GLU A 13 19.24 1.38 2.20
C GLU A 13 19.40 0.59 0.89
N THR A 14 19.18 -0.72 0.97
CA THR A 14 19.27 -1.64 -0.18
C THR A 14 17.93 -2.34 -0.38
N PRO A 15 17.35 -2.33 -1.59
CA PRO A 15 16.09 -3.01 -1.85
C PRO A 15 16.26 -4.53 -1.70
N VAL A 16 15.26 -5.19 -1.13
CA VAL A 16 15.25 -6.64 -0.93
C VAL A 16 14.04 -7.28 -1.60
N LEU A 17 14.24 -8.48 -2.14
CA LEU A 17 13.14 -9.29 -2.67
C LEU A 17 12.38 -9.93 -1.52
N ARG A 18 11.07 -9.74 -1.48
CA ARG A 18 10.18 -10.35 -0.49
C ARG A 18 8.88 -10.82 -1.13
N PRO A 19 8.29 -11.93 -0.66
CA PRO A 19 6.96 -12.34 -1.07
C PRO A 19 5.93 -11.38 -0.45
N VAL A 20 5.31 -10.57 -1.31
CA VAL A 20 4.36 -9.54 -0.90
C VAL A 20 3.11 -9.56 -1.79
N ARG A 21 1.99 -9.10 -1.23
CA ARG A 21 0.74 -8.86 -1.96
C ARG A 21 0.23 -7.46 -1.69
N PHE A 22 -0.33 -6.85 -2.73
CA PHE A 22 -1.10 -5.63 -2.61
C PHE A 22 -2.56 -6.01 -2.41
N ARG A 23 -3.13 -5.65 -1.26
CA ARG A 23 -4.56 -5.86 -1.01
C ARG A 23 -5.43 -4.80 -1.67
N THR A 24 -4.83 -3.63 -1.91
CA THR A 24 -5.40 -2.47 -2.58
C THR A 24 -4.40 -1.93 -3.60
N LEU A 25 -4.89 -1.30 -4.66
CA LEU A 25 -4.03 -0.68 -5.69
C LEU A 25 -4.40 0.78 -5.89
N GLY A 26 -3.39 1.61 -6.14
CA GLY A 26 -3.57 2.99 -6.56
C GLY A 26 -2.23 3.61 -6.91
N CYS A 27 -2.10 4.93 -6.77
CA CYS A 27 -0.90 5.65 -7.18
C CYS A 27 0.36 5.17 -6.43
N TYR A 28 1.46 5.05 -7.17
CA TYR A 28 2.81 4.97 -6.62
C TYR A 28 3.30 6.37 -6.22
N PRO A 29 4.07 6.55 -5.12
CA PRO A 29 4.54 5.55 -4.14
C PRO A 29 3.60 5.37 -2.93
N LEU A 30 2.30 5.65 -3.10
CA LEU A 30 1.33 5.79 -2.01
C LEU A 30 0.58 4.50 -1.65
N THR A 31 1.05 3.36 -2.17
CA THR A 31 0.46 2.04 -1.93
C THR A 31 1.52 1.10 -1.36
N GLY A 32 1.31 0.65 -0.12
CA GLY A 32 2.14 -0.34 0.56
C GLY A 32 1.63 -1.77 0.33
N ALA A 33 2.57 -2.69 0.12
CA ALA A 33 2.29 -4.12 0.10
C ALA A 33 2.32 -4.69 1.52
N VAL A 34 1.69 -5.86 1.70
CA VAL A 34 1.82 -6.68 2.91
C VAL A 34 2.61 -7.94 2.57
N GLU A 35 3.40 -8.43 3.51
CA GLU A 35 4.04 -9.74 3.37
C GLU A 35 2.98 -10.83 3.25
N SER A 36 3.14 -11.70 2.25
CA SER A 36 2.18 -12.77 1.99
C SER A 36 2.84 -13.87 1.19
N SER A 37 2.69 -15.11 1.66
CA SER A 37 3.06 -16.33 0.94
C SER A 37 1.88 -16.94 0.17
N ALA A 38 0.71 -16.30 0.19
CA ALA A 38 -0.49 -16.82 -0.47
C ALA A 38 -0.32 -16.81 -1.99
N THR A 39 -0.37 -17.99 -2.60
CA THR A 39 -0.25 -18.18 -4.06
C THR A 39 -1.52 -18.74 -4.71
N THR A 40 -2.51 -19.13 -3.89
CA THR A 40 -3.77 -19.74 -4.33
C THR A 40 -4.98 -19.04 -3.72
N LEU A 41 -6.15 -19.13 -4.36
CA LEU A 41 -7.38 -18.55 -3.84
C LEU A 41 -7.72 -19.02 -2.41
N PRO A 42 -7.64 -20.33 -2.05
CA PRO A 42 -7.84 -20.78 -0.68
C PRO A 42 -6.90 -20.12 0.34
N ASP A 43 -5.63 -19.90 -0.03
CA ASP A 43 -4.66 -19.23 0.86
C ASP A 43 -5.02 -17.76 1.06
N ILE A 44 -5.47 -17.08 0.01
CA ILE A 44 -5.96 -15.69 0.08
C ILE A 44 -7.15 -15.60 1.02
N ILE A 45 -8.13 -16.51 0.89
CA ILE A 45 -9.33 -16.52 1.75
C ILE A 45 -8.91 -16.72 3.21
N ARG A 46 -8.01 -17.66 3.49
CA ARG A 46 -7.50 -17.91 4.86
C ARG A 46 -6.80 -16.68 5.43
N GLU A 47 -5.95 -16.02 4.64
CA GLU A 47 -5.27 -14.79 5.02
C GLU A 47 -6.26 -13.66 5.34
N MET A 48 -7.30 -13.50 4.50
CA MET A 48 -8.34 -12.49 4.70
C MET A 48 -9.15 -12.74 5.98
N LEU A 49 -9.49 -14.00 6.29
CA LEU A 49 -10.25 -14.36 7.48
C LEU A 49 -9.49 -14.07 8.79
N LEU A 50 -8.16 -14.19 8.76
CA LEU A 50 -7.30 -13.95 9.93
C LEU A 50 -6.85 -12.48 10.04
N THR A 51 -7.01 -11.70 8.97
CA THR A 51 -6.63 -10.29 8.94
C THR A 51 -7.56 -9.47 9.84
N ARG A 52 -6.96 -8.62 10.68
CA ARG A 52 -7.69 -7.68 11.56
C ARG A 52 -7.59 -6.22 11.12
N THR A 53 -6.91 -5.98 9.99
CA THR A 53 -6.70 -4.63 9.44
C THR A 53 -7.49 -4.44 8.16
N SER A 54 -7.89 -3.19 7.90
CA SER A 54 -8.60 -2.85 6.66
C SER A 54 -7.78 -3.22 5.41
N GLU A 55 -8.47 -3.53 4.33
CA GLU A 55 -7.87 -3.71 3.01
C GLU A 55 -7.07 -2.47 2.59
N ARG A 56 -7.56 -1.26 2.92
CA ARG A 56 -6.93 0.02 2.61
C ARG A 56 -5.82 0.47 3.58
N GLN A 57 -5.44 -0.34 4.57
CA GLN A 57 -4.40 0.01 5.55
C GLN A 57 -3.06 0.41 4.88
N GLY A 58 -2.76 -0.12 3.69
CA GLY A 58 -1.54 0.21 2.94
C GLY A 58 -1.57 1.55 2.20
N ARG A 59 -2.66 2.32 2.23
CA ARG A 59 -2.76 3.61 1.54
C ARG A 59 -2.19 4.73 2.40
N ALA A 60 -1.01 5.22 2.06
CA ALA A 60 -0.37 6.33 2.79
C ALA A 60 -1.27 7.59 2.86
N ILE A 61 -2.06 7.83 1.81
CA ILE A 61 -2.97 8.98 1.71
C ILE A 61 -4.21 8.89 2.61
N ASP A 62 -4.52 7.71 3.15
CA ASP A 62 -5.70 7.50 3.98
C ASP A 62 -5.42 7.84 5.46
N HIS A 63 -4.17 8.17 5.79
CA HIS A 63 -3.74 8.58 7.14
C HIS A 63 -3.86 10.08 7.41
N ASP A 64 -4.34 10.87 6.44
CA ASP A 64 -4.55 12.30 6.65
C ASP A 64 -5.75 12.60 7.56
N GLN A 65 -5.76 13.81 8.11
CA GLN A 65 -6.78 14.33 9.03
C GLN A 65 -8.22 14.14 8.51
N SER A 66 -9.18 14.07 9.45
CA SER A 66 -10.61 14.06 9.15
C SER A 66 -10.99 15.14 8.12
N GLY A 67 -11.58 14.75 6.98
CA GLY A 67 -11.92 15.66 5.89
C GLY A 67 -10.90 15.73 4.74
N SER A 68 -9.79 15.00 4.81
CA SER A 68 -8.77 14.94 3.75
C SER A 68 -9.32 14.58 2.36
N MET A 69 -10.32 13.69 2.31
CA MET A 69 -10.95 13.29 1.05
C MET A 69 -11.73 14.44 0.39
N GLU A 70 -12.42 15.27 1.18
CA GLU A 70 -13.10 16.46 0.64
C GLU A 70 -12.10 17.50 0.15
N LYS A 71 -11.01 17.71 0.88
CA LYS A 71 -9.96 18.64 0.46
C LYS A 71 -9.29 18.18 -0.85
N LYS A 72 -8.97 16.89 -0.98
CA LYS A 72 -8.44 16.29 -2.22
C LYS A 72 -9.41 16.45 -3.39
N LYS A 73 -10.73 16.38 -3.15
CA LYS A 73 -11.75 16.65 -4.17
C LYS A 73 -11.78 18.11 -4.61
N ILE A 74 -11.62 19.05 -3.67
CA ILE A 74 -11.50 20.49 -3.99
C ILE A 74 -10.21 20.77 -4.77
N GLU A 75 -9.12 20.06 -4.45
CA GLU A 75 -7.81 20.19 -5.11
C GLU A 75 -7.74 19.50 -6.49
N GLY A 76 -8.83 18.88 -6.96
CA GLY A 76 -8.91 18.26 -8.28
C GLY A 76 -8.21 16.91 -8.40
N TYR A 77 -8.00 16.22 -7.27
CA TYR A 77 -7.42 14.88 -7.24
C TYR A 77 -8.38 13.78 -7.76
N PHE A 78 -9.67 14.11 -7.88
CA PHE A 78 -10.75 13.25 -8.35
C PHE A 78 -11.48 13.87 -9.54
#